data_AF-A0A846TEL5-F1
#
_entry.id   AF-A0A846TEL5-F1
#
_cell.length_a   1.000
_cell.length_b   1.000
_cell.length_c   1.000
_cell.angle_alpha   90.00
_cell.angle_beta   90.00
_cell.angle_gamma   90.00
#
_symmetry.space_group_name_H-M   'P 1'
#
loop_
_entity.id
_entity.type
_entity.pdbx_description
1 polymer ?
#
loop_
_entity_poly.entity_id
_entity_poly.type
_entity_poly.pdbx_seq_one_letter_code
_entity_poly.pdbx_strand_id
1 'polypeptide(L)'
;MDAVQIVFLVLLWGVPIFRFIQIYRKLNEEEKAEIKASLKSPLYYLDDGFRYIGFLLMFSGMIALIPVIQHIGVSILFIGWFYGGLDLLDKSVKQSVAVMSIAVIAAGAYFLIWR
;
A
#
# COMPACT_ATOMS: atom_id res chain seq x y z
N MET A 1 -12.46 8.28 19.73
CA MET A 1 -11.24 8.76 19.05
C MET A 1 -10.88 10.10 19.64
N ASP A 2 -9.65 10.28 20.14
CA ASP A 2 -9.21 11.53 20.76
C ASP A 2 -8.57 12.48 19.74
N ALA A 3 -8.24 13.70 20.18
CA ALA A 3 -7.63 14.73 19.33
C ALA A 3 -6.27 14.29 18.77
N VAL A 4 -5.50 13.50 19.52
CA VAL A 4 -4.17 13.02 19.10
C VAL A 4 -4.32 12.02 17.97
N GLN A 5 -5.24 11.06 18.08
CA GLN A 5 -5.57 10.10 17.02
C GLN A 5 -6.04 10.79 15.75
N ILE A 6 -6.87 11.83 15.86
CA ILE A 6 -7.31 12.64 14.72
C ILE A 6 -6.12 13.31 14.03
N VAL A 7 -5.21 13.93 14.79
CA VAL A 7 -4.01 14.56 14.24
C VAL A 7 -3.15 13.53 13.50
N PHE A 8 -2.94 12.34 14.07
CA PHE A 8 -2.18 11.29 13.39
C PHE A 8 -2.84 10.81 12.10
N LEU A 9 -4.17 10.65 12.07
CA LEU A 9 -4.89 10.29 10.83
C LEU A 9 -4.75 11.36 9.75
N VAL A 10 -4.88 12.64 10.12
CA VAL A 10 -4.71 13.76 9.18
C VAL A 10 -3.29 13.79 8.63
N LEU A 11 -2.27 13.57 9.46
CA LEU A 11 -0.88 13.52 9.01
C LEU A 11 -0.60 12.29 8.14
N LEU A 12 -1.12 11.12 8.51
CA LEU A 12 -0.97 9.85 7.81
C LEU A 12 -1.42 9.97 6.34
N TRP A 13 -2.56 10.61 6.09
CA TRP A 13 -3.07 10.83 4.74
C TRP A 13 -2.57 12.12 4.10
N GLY A 14 -2.51 13.21 4.87
CA GLY A 14 -2.21 14.54 4.38
C GLY A 14 -0.79 14.67 3.85
N VAL A 15 0.21 14.08 4.52
CA VAL A 15 1.61 14.19 4.09
C VAL A 15 1.84 13.49 2.74
N PRO A 16 1.43 12.22 2.51
CA PRO A 16 1.56 11.58 1.21
C PRO A 16 0.82 12.30 0.09
N ILE A 17 -0.43 12.73 0.33
CA ILE A 17 -1.24 13.44 -0.68
C ILE A 17 -0.57 14.77 -1.04
N PHE A 18 -0.12 15.53 -0.05
CA PHE A 18 0.56 16.81 -0.27
C PHE A 18 1.85 16.63 -1.08
N ARG A 19 2.69 15.64 -0.72
CA ARG A 19 3.90 15.34 -1.49
C ARG A 19 3.58 14.92 -2.92
N PHE A 20 2.57 14.07 -3.11
CA PHE A 20 2.14 13.64 -4.45
C PHE A 20 1.70 14.84 -5.29
N ILE A 21 0.88 15.74 -4.75
CA ILE A 21 0.45 16.97 -5.44
C ILE A 21 1.65 17.86 -5.79
N GLN A 22 2.61 18.02 -4.88
CA GLN A 22 3.80 18.83 -5.14
C GLN A 22 4.64 18.27 -6.29
N ILE A 23 4.84 16.95 -6.33
CA ILE A 23 5.57 16.28 -7.41
C ILE A 23 4.77 16.41 -8.71
N TYR A 24 3.49 16.06 -8.68
CA TYR A 24 2.61 16.08 -9.85
C TYR A 24 2.54 17.46 -10.53
N ARG A 25 2.53 18.54 -9.74
CA ARG A 25 2.52 19.92 -10.27
C ARG A 25 3.80 20.32 -10.97
N LYS A 26 4.93 19.69 -10.65
CA LYS A 26 6.24 19.97 -11.27
C LYS A 26 6.46 19.21 -12.57
N LEU A 27 5.65 18.21 -12.85
CA LEU A 27 5.73 17.41 -14.07
C LEU A 27 5.23 18.20 -15.29
N ASN A 28 5.80 17.87 -16.44
CA ASN A 28 5.33 18.39 -17.73
C ASN A 28 3.99 17.74 -18.13
N GLU A 29 3.38 18.20 -19.23
CA GLU A 29 2.05 17.71 -19.64
C GLU A 29 2.07 16.27 -20.17
N GLU A 30 3.19 15.81 -20.74
CA GLU A 30 3.35 14.43 -21.21
C GLU A 30 3.43 13.44 -20.05
N GLU A 31 4.28 13.72 -19.06
CA GLU A 31 4.41 12.95 -17.81
C GLU A 31 3.08 12.91 -17.04
N LYS A 32 2.36 14.04 -16.97
CA LYS A 32 1.02 14.08 -16.35
C LYS A 32 0.00 13.21 -17.09
N ALA A 33 0.06 13.18 -18.42
CA ALA A 33 -0.83 12.35 -19.23
C ALA A 33 -0.51 10.86 -19.04
N GLU A 34 0.77 10.50 -18.98
CA GLU A 34 1.22 9.13 -18.68
C GLU A 34 0.74 8.66 -17.32
N ILE A 35 0.93 9.45 -16.25
CA ILE A 35 0.43 9.11 -14.92
C ILE A 35 -1.09 8.94 -14.94
N LYS A 36 -1.84 9.83 -15.59
CA LYS A 36 -3.30 9.69 -15.72
C LYS A 36 -3.70 8.41 -16.46
N ALA A 37 -2.95 8.01 -17.48
CA ALA A 37 -3.20 6.77 -18.21
C ALA A 37 -2.90 5.55 -17.33
N SER A 38 -1.77 5.55 -16.62
CA SER A 38 -1.36 4.49 -15.69
C SER A 38 -2.36 4.32 -14.55
N LEU A 39 -2.88 5.41 -13.98
CA LEU A 39 -3.92 5.38 -12.93
C LEU A 39 -5.25 4.76 -13.42
N LYS A 40 -5.49 4.65 -14.73
CA LYS A 40 -6.67 3.94 -15.26
C LYS A 40 -6.45 2.43 -15.34
N SER A 41 -5.19 1.97 -15.29
CA SER A 41 -4.86 0.55 -15.29
C SER A 41 -5.00 -0.03 -13.88
N PRO A 42 -5.85 -1.03 -13.66
CA PRO A 42 -5.93 -1.71 -12.36
C PRO A 42 -4.58 -2.31 -11.92
N LEU A 43 -3.76 -2.74 -12.90
CA LEU A 43 -2.44 -3.34 -12.64
C LEU A 43 -1.45 -2.33 -12.05
N TYR A 44 -1.57 -1.05 -12.37
CA TYR A 44 -0.72 0.00 -11.79
C TYR A 44 -0.81 0.03 -10.26
N TYR A 45 -1.99 -0.29 -9.72
CA TYR A 45 -2.18 -0.34 -8.29
C TYR A 45 -1.66 -1.64 -7.67
N LEU A 46 -1.60 -2.76 -8.40
CA LEU A 46 -1.19 -4.05 -7.83
C LEU A 46 0.25 -4.07 -7.31
N ASP A 47 1.12 -3.20 -7.83
CA ASP A 47 2.50 -3.09 -7.37
C ASP A 47 2.62 -2.16 -6.16
N ASP A 48 3.19 -0.97 -6.34
CA ASP A 48 3.44 -0.04 -5.24
C ASP A 48 2.15 0.57 -4.67
N GLY A 49 1.12 0.74 -5.50
CA GLY A 49 -0.16 1.34 -5.09
C GLY A 49 -0.81 0.58 -3.92
N PHE A 50 -0.87 -0.75 -4.00
CA PHE A 50 -1.46 -1.62 -2.99
C PHE A 50 -0.63 -1.61 -1.71
N ARG A 51 0.69 -1.49 -1.79
CA ARG A 51 1.52 -1.36 -0.59
C ARG A 51 1.24 -0.04 0.12
N TYR A 52 1.24 1.08 -0.60
CA TYR A 52 0.97 2.39 0.00
C TYR A 52 -0.45 2.49 0.55
N ILE A 53 -1.47 2.07 -0.21
CA ILE A 53 -2.86 2.07 0.24
C ILE A 53 -3.07 1.09 1.40
N GLY A 54 -2.47 -0.10 1.32
CA GLY A 54 -2.54 -1.12 2.36
C GLY A 54 -1.99 -0.62 3.70
N PHE A 55 -0.81 0.00 3.71
CA PHE A 55 -0.25 0.64 4.91
C PHE A 55 -1.16 1.75 5.46
N LEU A 56 -1.65 2.64 4.59
CA LEU A 56 -2.53 3.74 5.00
C LEU A 56 -3.81 3.21 5.66
N LEU A 57 -4.45 2.19 5.07
CA LEU A 57 -5.66 1.59 5.62
C LEU A 57 -5.38 0.79 6.90
N MET A 58 -4.30 0.02 6.96
CA MET A 58 -3.90 -0.73 8.15
C MET A 58 -3.75 0.21 9.35
N PHE A 59 -2.95 1.28 9.20
CA PHE A 59 -2.74 2.24 10.27
C PHE A 59 -4.01 3.06 10.56
N SER A 60 -4.82 3.39 9.54
CA SER A 60 -6.10 4.08 9.76
C SER A 60 -7.05 3.24 10.62
N GLY A 61 -7.21 1.96 10.31
CA GLY A 61 -8.03 1.04 11.10
C GLY A 61 -7.48 0.86 12.51
N MET A 62 -6.16 0.77 12.68
CA MET A 62 -5.52 0.66 13.99
C MET A 62 -5.74 1.92 14.84
N ILE A 63 -5.51 3.12 14.28
CA ILE A 63 -5.67 4.40 15.01
C ILE A 63 -7.14 4.66 15.34
N ALA A 64 -8.05 4.37 14.41
CA ALA A 64 -9.48 4.56 14.61
C ALA A 64 -10.13 3.45 15.45
N LEU A 65 -9.38 2.39 15.81
CA LEU A 65 -9.89 1.19 16.48
C LEU A 65 -11.04 0.53 15.69
N ILE A 66 -10.90 0.46 14.36
CA ILE A 66 -11.83 -0.19 13.43
C ILE A 66 -11.14 -1.41 12.81
N PRO A 67 -11.28 -2.62 13.41
CA PRO A 67 -10.59 -3.82 12.97
C PRO A 67 -10.83 -4.18 11.51
N VAL A 68 -12.06 -3.97 11.02
CA VAL A 68 -12.42 -4.26 9.62
C VAL A 68 -11.54 -3.47 8.65
N ILE A 69 -11.33 -2.17 8.89
CA ILE A 69 -10.47 -1.33 8.03
C ILE A 69 -9.01 -1.79 8.14
N GLN A 70 -8.57 -2.15 9.35
CA GLN A 70 -7.23 -2.65 9.57
C GLN A 70 -6.98 -3.94 8.75
N HIS A 71 -7.90 -4.91 8.80
CA HIS A 71 -7.81 -6.16 8.04
C HIS A 71 -7.83 -5.95 6.54
N ILE A 72 -8.67 -5.04 6.05
CA ILE A 72 -8.66 -4.66 4.62
C ILE A 72 -7.28 -4.14 4.23
N GLY A 73 -6.71 -3.23 5.02
CA GLY A 73 -5.38 -2.69 4.76
C GLY A 73 -4.28 -3.76 4.75
N VAL A 74 -4.30 -4.66 5.74
CA VAL A 74 -3.33 -5.77 5.83
C VAL A 74 -3.44 -6.73 4.63
N SER A 75 -4.67 -7.10 4.24
CA SER A 75 -4.89 -7.95 3.07
C SER A 75 -4.34 -7.31 1.80
N ILE A 76 -4.66 -6.02 1.56
CA ILE A 76 -4.18 -5.29 0.38
C ILE A 76 -2.65 -5.20 0.39
N LEU A 77 -2.04 -4.89 1.54
CA LEU A 77 -0.59 -4.80 1.70
C LEU A 77 0.11 -6.12 1.32
N PHE A 78 -0.36 -7.25 1.85
CA PHE A 78 0.26 -8.53 1.57
C PHE A 78 0.03 -9.01 0.14
N ILE A 79 -1.11 -8.69 -0.49
CA ILE A 79 -1.32 -8.90 -1.92
C ILE A 79 -0.29 -8.11 -2.74
N GLY A 80 -0.05 -6.84 -2.39
CA GLY A 80 0.95 -6.00 -3.07
C GLY A 80 2.40 -6.48 -2.88
N TRP A 81 2.75 -7.04 -1.72
CA TRP A 81 4.06 -7.69 -1.54
C TRP A 81 4.19 -8.98 -2.31
N PHE A 82 3.14 -9.80 -2.33
CA PHE A 82 3.14 -11.03 -3.12
C PHE A 82 3.31 -10.72 -4.62
N TYR A 83 2.55 -9.75 -5.14
CA TYR A 83 2.67 -9.31 -6.52
C TYR A 83 4.06 -8.72 -6.84
N GLY A 84 4.67 -7.99 -5.91
CA GLY A 84 6.06 -7.53 -6.04
C GLY A 84 7.06 -8.67 -6.21
N GLY A 85 6.82 -9.78 -5.53
CA GLY A 85 7.59 -10.99 -5.73
C GLY A 85 7.42 -11.56 -7.14
N LEU A 86 6.22 -11.50 -7.74
CA LEU A 86 6.00 -11.93 -9.13
C LEU A 86 6.76 -11.05 -10.13
N ASP A 87 6.80 -9.72 -9.94
CA ASP A 87 7.58 -8.81 -10.80
C ASP A 87 9.10 -9.09 -10.75
N LEU A 88 9.59 -9.64 -9.63
CA LEU A 88 10.98 -10.03 -9.47
C LEU A 88 11.31 -11.38 -10.12
N LEU A 89 10.34 -12.16 -10.59
CA LEU A 89 10.56 -13.53 -11.05
C LEU A 89 11.55 -13.59 -12.23
N ASP A 90 11.40 -12.68 -13.19
CA ASP A 90 12.26 -12.57 -14.36
C ASP A 90 13.67 -12.03 -14.04
N LYS A 91 13.81 -11.30 -12.92
CA LYS A 91 15.08 -10.69 -12.48
C LYS A 91 15.88 -11.63 -11.59
N SER A 92 15.22 -12.28 -10.63
CA SER A 92 15.85 -13.21 -9.69
C SER A 92 14.80 -14.10 -9.02
N VAL A 93 14.78 -15.38 -9.42
CA VAL A 93 13.89 -16.39 -8.81
C VAL A 93 14.10 -16.49 -7.30
N LYS A 94 15.34 -16.38 -6.81
CA LYS A 94 15.63 -16.45 -5.36
C LYS A 94 14.98 -15.29 -4.61
N GLN A 95 15.08 -14.06 -5.12
CA GLN A 95 14.49 -12.88 -4.47
C GLN A 95 12.97 -12.91 -4.58
N SER A 96 12.44 -13.29 -5.74
CA SER A 96 11.01 -13.48 -5.99
C SER A 96 10.38 -14.44 -4.97
N VAL A 97 10.90 -15.66 -4.87
CA VAL A 97 10.39 -16.68 -3.95
C VAL A 97 10.50 -16.22 -2.49
N ALA A 98 11.59 -15.53 -2.12
CA ALA A 98 11.76 -15.03 -0.76
C ALA A 98 10.69 -13.98 -0.41
N VAL A 99 10.45 -13.00 -1.28
CA VAL A 99 9.43 -11.95 -1.07
C VAL A 99 8.03 -12.55 -1.02
N MET A 100 7.68 -13.43 -1.97
CA MET A 100 6.37 -14.10 -1.99
C MET A 100 6.14 -14.94 -0.73
N SER A 101 7.14 -15.70 -0.30
CA SER A 101 7.05 -16.54 0.92
C SER A 101 6.87 -15.68 2.16
N ILE A 102 7.62 -14.58 2.29
CA ILE A 102 7.47 -13.64 3.40
C ILE A 102 6.05 -13.06 3.42
N ALA A 103 5.51 -12.65 2.27
CA ALA A 103 4.16 -12.11 2.18
C ALA A 103 3.11 -13.11 2.69
N VAL A 104 3.18 -14.37 2.26
CA VAL A 104 2.25 -15.42 2.67
C VAL A 104 2.39 -15.77 4.16
N ILE A 105 3.63 -15.95 4.64
CA ILE A 105 3.89 -16.30 6.04
C ILE A 105 3.45 -15.17 6.97
N ALA A 106 3.77 -13.92 6.64
CA ALA A 106 3.40 -12.77 7.45
C ALA A 106 1.89 -12.54 7.46
N ALA A 107 1.20 -12.72 6.32
CA ALA A 107 -0.26 -12.71 6.26
C ALA A 107 -0.87 -13.81 7.15
N GLY A 108 -0.39 -15.05 7.01
CA GLY A 108 -0.83 -16.17 7.83
C GLY A 108 -0.62 -15.92 9.32
N ALA A 109 0.56 -15.46 9.72
CA ALA A 109 0.87 -15.12 11.10
C ALA A 109 -0.05 -14.02 11.64
N TYR A 110 -0.31 -12.96 10.87
CA TYR A 110 -1.21 -11.88 11.27
C TYR A 110 -2.63 -12.41 11.56
N PHE A 111 -3.21 -13.18 10.64
CA PHE A 111 -4.58 -13.69 10.81
C PHE A 111 -4.69 -14.82 11.84
N LEU A 112 -3.60 -15.55 12.13
CA LEU A 112 -3.54 -16.53 13.21
C LEU A 112 -3.47 -15.87 14.59
N ILE A 113 -2.68 -14.80 14.73
CA ILE A 113 -2.55 -14.06 16.00
C ILE A 113 -3.82 -13.27 16.31
N TRP A 114 -4.52 -12.78 15.29
CA TRP A 114 -5.75 -12.02 15.46
C TRP A 114 -7.00 -12.89 15.70
N ARG A 115 -6.86 -14.21 15.71
CA ARG A 115 -7.97 -15.14 15.98
C ARG A 115 -8.44 -15.03 17.43
#